data_AF-A0A971YIL1-F1
#
_entry.id   AF-A0A971YIL1-F1
#
_cell.length_a   1.000
_cell.length_b   1.000
_cell.length_c   1.000
_cell.angle_alpha   90.00
_cell.angle_beta   90.00
_cell.angle_gamma   90.00
#
_symmetry.space_group_name_H-M   'P 1'
#
loop_
_entity.id
_entity.type
_entity.pdbx_description
1 polymer ?
#
loop_
_entity_poly.entity_id
_entity_poly.type
_entity_poly.pdbx_seq_one_letter_code
_entity_poly.pdbx_strand_id
1 'polypeptide(L)'
;MTGLVYQHMPLGALPIGYDELIHLPTVKVEEEFYNNDICYRIYPKRDILISDFSSEELSVLETVALKFKDQKSKEIVEYMHKEKAYIDTEMNQIIPYSLARYLNDLN
;
A
#
# COMPACT_ATOMS: atom_id res chain seq x y z
N MET A 1 -15.34 4.39 -3.40
CA MET A 1 -13.88 4.58 -3.19
C MET A 1 -13.41 5.68 -4.14
N THR A 2 -13.00 6.83 -3.62
CA THR A 2 -12.23 7.82 -4.40
C THR A 2 -10.77 7.36 -4.38
N GLY A 3 -10.31 6.73 -5.45
CA GLY A 3 -8.93 6.25 -5.53
C GLY A 3 -7.93 7.40 -5.51
N LEU A 4 -6.85 7.24 -4.74
CA LEU A 4 -5.70 8.13 -4.87
C LEU A 4 -5.13 8.01 -6.29
N VAL A 5 -4.51 9.09 -6.78
CA VAL A 5 -3.80 9.04 -8.06
C VAL A 5 -2.45 8.41 -7.81
N TYR A 6 -2.18 7.26 -8.43
CA TYR A 6 -0.91 6.54 -8.27
C TYR A 6 0.08 6.92 -9.38
N GLN A 7 1.35 6.86 -9.03
CA GLN A 7 2.48 7.11 -9.91
C GLN A 7 3.41 5.89 -9.89
N HIS A 8 3.98 5.56 -11.05
CA HIS A 8 5.03 4.55 -11.17
C HIS A 8 6.31 5.07 -10.50
N MET A 9 6.79 4.36 -9.49
CA MET A 9 8.01 4.68 -8.74
C MET A 9 8.95 3.46 -8.67
N PRO A 10 10.23 3.61 -8.30
CA PRO A 10 11.21 2.50 -8.36
C PRO A 10 10.82 1.25 -7.55
N LEU A 11 10.09 1.43 -6.45
CA LEU A 11 9.67 0.34 -5.56
C LEU A 11 8.20 -0.08 -5.76
N GLY A 12 7.53 0.41 -6.80
CA GLY A 12 6.14 0.06 -7.09
C GLY A 12 5.26 1.28 -7.41
N ALA A 13 3.95 1.13 -7.23
CA ALA A 13 3.00 2.22 -7.41
C ALA A 13 2.78 2.96 -6.08
N LEU A 14 3.07 4.27 -6.04
CA LEU A 14 2.84 5.10 -4.86
C LEU A 14 1.81 6.19 -5.17
N PRO A 15 0.94 6.57 -4.22
CA PRO A 15 0.04 7.70 -4.42
C PRO A 15 0.83 9.01 -4.52
N ILE A 16 0.32 9.96 -5.30
CA ILE A 16 0.86 11.33 -5.29
C ILE A 16 0.73 11.90 -3.89
N GLY A 17 1.83 12.41 -3.33
CA GLY A 17 1.89 12.90 -1.95
C GLY A 17 1.96 11.80 -0.90
N TYR A 18 2.51 10.62 -1.23
CA TYR A 18 2.64 9.50 -0.28
C TYR A 18 3.41 9.89 1.00
N ASP A 19 4.34 10.84 0.94
CA ASP A 19 5.08 11.34 2.10
C ASP A 19 4.15 11.99 3.15
N GLU A 20 2.97 12.48 2.75
CA GLU A 20 1.99 13.05 3.69
C GLU A 20 1.28 11.98 4.52
N LEU A 21 1.33 10.71 4.12
CA LEU A 21 0.64 9.62 4.82
C LEU A 21 1.15 9.44 6.25
N ILE A 22 2.45 9.65 6.47
CA ILE A 22 3.07 9.56 7.81
C ILE A 22 2.74 10.78 8.69
N HIS A 23 2.20 11.85 8.10
CA HIS A 23 1.81 13.07 8.79
C HIS A 23 0.30 13.16 9.06
N LEU A 24 -0.48 12.14 8.68
CA LEU A 24 -1.92 12.14 8.89
C LEU A 24 -2.28 12.31 10.38
N PRO A 25 -3.27 13.15 10.71
CA PRO A 25 -3.62 13.43 12.10
C PRO A 25 -4.13 12.19 12.85
N THR A 26 -4.55 11.15 12.14
CA THR A 26 -5.10 9.90 12.67
C THR A 26 -4.05 8.83 12.97
N VAL A 27 -2.80 9.00 12.53
CA VAL A 27 -1.72 8.02 12.74
C VAL A 27 -0.62 8.58 13.66
N LYS A 28 -0.07 7.72 14.50
CA LYS A 28 1.16 7.96 15.26
C LYS A 28 2.28 7.23 14.54
N VAL A 29 3.40 7.92 14.33
CA VAL A 29 4.59 7.33 13.71
C VAL A 29 5.73 7.38 14.72
N GLU A 30 6.38 6.24 14.92
CA GLU A 30 7.59 6.11 15.72
C GLU A 30 8.76 5.80 14.79
N GLU A 31 9.85 6.55 14.93
CA GLU A 31 11.08 6.32 14.19
C GLU A 31 11.95 5.31 14.93
N GLU A 32 12.39 4.26 14.25
CA GLU A 32 13.23 3.20 14.79
C GLU A 32 14.49 3.05 13.92
N PHE A 33 15.65 2.87 14.56
CA PHE A 33 16.89 2.55 13.85
C PHE A 33 17.06 1.04 13.74
N TYR A 34 17.15 0.53 12.51
CA TYR A 34 17.32 -0.89 12.25
C TYR A 34 18.37 -1.11 11.16
N ASN A 35 19.45 -1.83 11.45
CA ASN A 35 20.53 -2.15 10.49
C ASN A 35 21.08 -0.94 9.70
N ASN A 36 21.29 0.19 10.38
CA ASN A 36 21.70 1.49 9.80
C ASN A 36 20.65 2.20 8.92
N ASP A 37 19.44 1.65 8.83
CA ASP A 37 18.31 2.30 8.16
C ASP A 37 17.37 2.94 9.19
N ILE A 38 16.69 4.00 8.76
CA ILE A 38 15.59 4.63 9.48
C ILE A 38 14.31 3.92 9.06
N CYS A 39 13.60 3.34 10.03
CA CYS A 39 12.32 2.67 9.85
C CYS A 39 11.21 3.47 10.54
N TYR A 40 10.03 3.51 9.92
CA TYR A 40 8.86 4.15 10.50
C TYR A 40 7.84 3.09 10.91
N ARG A 41 7.53 3.04 12.19
CA ARG A 41 6.46 2.20 12.72
C ARG A 41 5.19 3.02 12.87
N ILE A 42 4.17 2.64 12.11
CA ILE A 42 2.91 3.38 12.01
C ILE A 42 1.85 2.69 12.86
N TYR A 43 1.19 3.48 13.70
CA TYR A 43 0.11 3.03 14.60
C TYR A 43 -1.10 3.94 14.46
N PRO A 44 -2.31 3.45 14.74
CA PRO A 44 -3.46 4.33 14.90
C PRO A 44 -3.33 5.17 16.17
N LYS A 45 -3.77 6.44 16.15
CA LYS A 45 -3.79 7.29 17.37
C LYS A 45 -4.90 6.93 18.35
N ARG A 46 -5.95 6.28 17.87
CA ARG A 46 -7.07 5.79 18.68
C ARG A 46 -7.09 4.28 18.63
N ASP A 47 -7.64 3.66 19.66
CA ASP A 47 -7.96 2.25 19.61
C ASP A 47 -8.95 2.00 18.48
N ILE A 48 -8.69 0.94 17.72
CA ILE A 48 -9.52 0.49 16.61
C ILE A 48 -10.26 -0.76 17.09
N LEU A 49 -11.58 -0.73 17.00
CA LEU A 49 -12.43 -1.88 17.28
C LEU A 49 -12.83 -2.55 15.96
N ILE A 50 -13.00 -3.86 15.95
CA ILE A 50 -13.51 -4.60 14.77
C ILE A 50 -14.87 -4.05 14.33
N SER A 51 -15.68 -3.59 15.30
CA SER A 51 -16.98 -2.95 15.05
C SER A 51 -16.90 -1.61 14.32
N ASP A 52 -15.71 -1.03 14.17
CA ASP A 52 -15.53 0.21 13.41
C ASP A 52 -15.55 -0.02 11.90
N PHE A 53 -15.50 -1.27 11.46
CA PHE A 53 -15.49 -1.66 10.06
C PHE A 53 -16.76 -2.41 9.68
N SER A 54 -17.16 -2.28 8.42
CA SER A 54 -18.17 -3.17 7.84
C SER A 54 -17.59 -4.57 7.60
N SER A 55 -18.47 -5.56 7.44
CA SER A 55 -18.06 -6.93 7.09
C SER A 55 -17.29 -6.98 5.77
N GLU A 56 -17.67 -6.13 4.81
CA GLU A 56 -17.00 -6.00 3.51
C GLU A 56 -15.60 -5.40 3.67
N GLU A 57 -15.43 -4.37 4.50
CA GLU A 57 -14.12 -3.77 4.77
C GLU A 57 -13.18 -4.77 5.46
N LEU A 58 -13.68 -5.51 6.45
CA LEU A 58 -12.92 -6.57 7.12
C LEU A 58 -12.51 -7.68 6.14
N SER A 59 -13.42 -8.10 5.26
CA SER A 59 -13.12 -9.11 4.24
C SER A 59 -12.00 -8.66 3.31
N VAL A 60 -11.99 -7.39 2.88
CA VAL A 60 -10.91 -6.85 2.03
C VAL A 60 -9.57 -6.84 2.79
N LEU A 61 -9.57 -6.40 4.04
CA LEU A 61 -8.36 -6.41 4.88
C LEU A 61 -7.82 -7.83 5.09
N GLU A 62 -8.69 -8.79 5.34
CA GLU A 62 -8.32 -10.20 5.53
C GLU A 62 -7.74 -10.80 4.24
N THR A 63 -8.37 -10.56 3.08
CA THR A 63 -7.85 -11.02 1.78
C THR A 63 -6.43 -10.51 1.52
N VAL A 64 -6.18 -9.21 1.72
CA VAL A 64 -4.86 -8.61 1.51
C VAL A 64 -3.85 -9.16 2.53
N ALA A 65 -4.24 -9.24 3.81
CA ALA A 65 -3.36 -9.77 4.85
C ALA A 65 -2.96 -11.23 4.56
N LEU A 66 -3.91 -12.08 4.18
CA LEU A 66 -3.64 -13.49 3.87
C LEU A 66 -2.77 -13.67 2.63
N LYS A 67 -2.94 -12.83 1.61
CA LYS A 67 -2.13 -12.89 0.38
C LYS A 67 -0.65 -12.59 0.63
N PHE A 68 -0.37 -11.60 1.47
CA PHE A 68 0.98 -11.05 1.64
C PHE A 68 1.65 -11.47 2.96
N LYS A 69 0.99 -12.22 3.86
CA LYS A 69 1.51 -12.56 5.20
C LYS A 69 2.89 -13.24 5.21
N ASP A 70 3.17 -14.06 4.21
CA ASP A 70 4.41 -14.86 4.13
C ASP A 70 5.44 -14.21 3.19
N GLN A 71 5.10 -13.05 2.60
CA GLN A 71 5.96 -12.35 1.65
C GLN A 71 6.80 -11.28 2.34
N LYS A 72 8.08 -11.22 1.97
CA LYS A 72 9.00 -10.15 2.37
C LYS A 72 8.84 -8.95 1.45
N SER A 73 9.33 -7.79 1.89
CA SER A 73 9.25 -6.54 1.12
C SER A 73 9.72 -6.68 -0.33
N LYS A 74 10.82 -7.41 -0.57
CA LYS A 74 11.33 -7.65 -1.94
C LYS A 74 10.36 -8.45 -2.81
N GLU A 75 9.70 -9.44 -2.25
CA GLU A 75 8.73 -10.28 -2.97
C GLU A 75 7.46 -9.48 -3.31
N ILE A 76 7.04 -8.59 -2.42
CA ILE A 76 5.92 -7.66 -2.67
C ILE A 76 6.28 -6.68 -3.78
N VAL A 77 7.51 -6.13 -3.78
CA VAL A 77 8.00 -5.26 -4.86
C VAL A 77 8.04 -6.02 -6.19
N GLU A 78 8.58 -7.24 -6.21
CA GLU A 78 8.61 -8.09 -7.41
C GLU A 78 7.20 -8.47 -7.90
N TYR A 79 6.24 -8.66 -7.00
CA TYR A 79 4.83 -8.86 -7.34
C TYR A 79 4.24 -7.62 -8.03
N MET A 80 4.43 -6.43 -7.43
CA MET A 80 3.97 -5.17 -8.01
C MET A 80 4.61 -4.89 -9.38
N HIS A 81 5.89 -5.23 -9.58
CA HIS A 81 6.58 -5.05 -10.86
C HIS A 81 6.03 -5.94 -11.99
N LYS A 82 5.26 -6.98 -11.65
CA LYS A 82 4.57 -7.84 -12.61
C LYS A 82 3.14 -7.38 -12.92
N GLU A 83 2.61 -6.42 -12.18
CA GLU A 83 1.29 -5.85 -12.45
C GLU A 83 1.28 -5.12 -13.79
N LYS A 84 0.17 -5.25 -14.54
CA LYS A 84 0.00 -4.56 -15.82
C LYS A 84 0.15 -3.04 -15.68
N ALA A 85 -0.32 -2.50 -14.55
CA ALA A 85 -0.17 -1.08 -14.23
C ALA A 85 1.30 -0.62 -14.19
N TYR A 86 2.20 -1.45 -13.66
CA TYR A 86 3.63 -1.13 -13.59
C TYR A 86 4.32 -1.32 -14.93
N ILE A 87 3.98 -2.40 -15.66
CA ILE A 87 4.57 -2.72 -16.96
C ILE A 87 4.17 -1.70 -18.04
N ASP A 88 2.91 -1.26 -18.05
CA ASP A 88 2.37 -0.39 -19.10
C ASP A 88 2.61 1.12 -18.83
N THR A 89 3.37 1.47 -17.78
CA THR A 89 3.67 2.86 -17.44
C THR A 89 5.16 3.07 -17.26
N GLU A 90 5.63 4.28 -17.59
CA GLU A 90 7.02 4.70 -17.44
C GLU A 90 7.29 5.26 -16.03
N MET A 91 8.55 5.28 -15.63
CA MET A 91 8.98 5.87 -14.36
C MET A 91 8.47 7.32 -14.20
N ASN A 92 7.89 7.64 -13.04
CA ASN A 92 7.22 8.90 -12.71
C ASN A 92 5.93 9.19 -13.51
N GLN A 93 5.41 8.25 -14.31
CA GLN A 93 4.13 8.43 -15.00
C GLN A 93 2.97 8.17 -14.04
N ILE A 94 1.91 8.98 -14.15
CA ILE A 94 0.63 8.69 -13.50
C ILE A 94 0.04 7.41 -14.08
N ILE A 95 -0.32 6.48 -13.20
CA ILE A 95 -0.96 5.23 -13.55
C ILE A 95 -2.45 5.49 -13.84
N PRO A 96 -2.92 5.26 -15.08
CA PRO A 96 -4.33 5.44 -15.40
C PRO A 96 -5.21 4.49 -14.58
N TYR A 97 -6.26 5.03 -13.96
CA TYR A 97 -7.22 4.21 -13.20
C TYR A 97 -7.87 3.10 -14.05
N SER A 98 -7.94 3.28 -15.37
CA SER A 98 -8.42 2.26 -16.30
C SER A 98 -7.63 0.95 -16.26
N LEU A 99 -6.38 0.96 -15.77
CA LEU A 99 -5.56 -0.24 -15.60
C LEU A 99 -5.93 -1.06 -14.35
N ALA A 100 -6.69 -0.50 -13.40
CA ALA A 100 -7.13 -1.22 -12.20
C ALA A 100 -8.01 -2.44 -12.49
N ARG A 101 -8.61 -2.52 -13.69
CA ARG A 101 -9.36 -3.71 -14.14
C ARG A 101 -8.48 -4.94 -14.42
N TYR A 102 -7.16 -4.77 -14.40
CA TYR A 102 -6.18 -5.81 -14.69
C TYR A 102 -5.32 -6.16 -13.46
N LEU A 103 -5.80 -5.86 -12.25
CA LEU A 103 -5.14 -6.29 -11.02
C LEU A 103 -5.02 -7.81 -11.01
N ASN A 104 -3.87 -8.30 -10.57
CA ASN A 104 -3.67 -9.72 -10.38
C ASN A 104 -4.60 -10.28 -9.29
N ASP A 105 -4.85 -11.58 -9.36
CA ASP A 105 -5.68 -12.25 -8.37
C ASP A 105 -5.00 -12.26 -6.99
N LEU A 106 -5.79 -11.90 -5.97
CA LEU A 106 -5.38 -11.93 -4.57
C LEU A 106 -5.67 -13.29 -3.91
N ASN A 107 -6.37 -14.18 -4.62
CA ASN A 107 -6.61 -15.57 -4.20
C ASN A 107 -5.40 -16.48 -4.44
#